data_AF-A0A7I9Z9U1-F1
#
_entry.id   AF-A0A7I9Z9U1-F1
#
_cell.length_a   1.000
_cell.length_b   1.000
_cell.length_c   1.000
_cell.angle_alpha   90.00
_cell.angle_beta   90.00
_cell.angle_gamma   90.00
#
_symmetry.space_group_name_H-M   'P 1'
#
loop_
_entity.id
_entity.type
_entity.pdbx_description
1 polymer ?
#
loop_
_entity_poly.entity_id
_entity_poly.type
_entity_poly.pdbx_seq_one_letter_code
_entity_poly.pdbx_strand_id
1 'polypeptide(L)'
;MNAIVFDKTGTLTVGRPVVTNVVAFQKDWQPEEVLAYAASSEIHSRHPLAEAVIRSTTERHITIPPHEQCEVLVGLGMRTWADGRVLLLGSPSLLRAEKVRVSKKATEWVEKLRRQAETPLLLAVDGKLIGLISLRDEIRPEAADVLNKLRSKGIGRIVMLTGDHPDTAEVVAGELGIDEWRAEVLPEDKLQAVRQLQDEGFVVAMIGDGVNDAPALATADIGIAMGLAGTDVAVETADIALANDNLQRLLDVPDLGARAVAVIRQNYGMSIAVNSIGLLMGAGGALSPVLAAILHNASSVAVVTNSSRLIRYRLMNGQSATANEHATGRPSAPPVSKPRCRPRSPIDCPCCRVSPAASSPMGALLGSRAFHSSGPLNA
;
A
#
# COMPACT_ATOMS: atom_id res chain seq x y z
N MET A 1 14.72 -2.48 -18.07
CA MET A 1 13.49 -3.28 -17.92
C MET A 1 12.63 -3.13 -19.16
N ASN A 2 12.01 -4.23 -19.59
CA ASN A 2 11.05 -4.29 -20.70
C ASN A 2 9.79 -5.10 -20.34
N ALA A 3 9.78 -5.77 -19.18
CA ALA A 3 8.60 -6.33 -18.54
C ALA A 3 8.46 -5.78 -17.11
N ILE A 4 7.21 -5.57 -16.68
CA ILE A 4 6.89 -5.16 -15.31
C ILE A 4 5.82 -6.09 -14.74
N VAL A 5 6.09 -6.60 -13.54
CA VAL A 5 5.15 -7.37 -12.72
C VAL A 5 4.69 -6.51 -11.56
N PHE A 6 3.38 -6.36 -11.42
CA PHE A 6 2.75 -5.65 -10.31
C PHE A 6 2.08 -6.65 -9.37
N ASP A 7 2.34 -6.56 -8.07
CA ASP A 7 1.32 -6.99 -7.12
C ASP A 7 0.09 -6.09 -7.24
N LYS A 8 -1.10 -6.65 -7.01
CA LYS A 8 -2.34 -5.87 -7.04
C LYS A 8 -2.50 -5.02 -5.78
N THR A 9 -2.48 -5.66 -4.61
CA THR A 9 -2.92 -5.05 -3.34
C THR A 9 -1.86 -4.06 -2.87
N GLY A 10 -2.27 -2.86 -2.46
CA GLY A 10 -1.34 -1.82 -1.98
C GLY A 10 -0.42 -1.20 -3.04
N THR A 11 -0.32 -1.81 -4.21
CA THR A 11 0.45 -1.31 -5.35
C THR A 11 -0.45 -0.67 -6.40
N LEU A 12 -1.26 -1.46 -7.14
CA LEU A 12 -2.23 -0.93 -8.11
C LEU A 12 -3.49 -0.41 -7.43
N THR A 13 -3.80 -0.95 -6.27
CA THR A 13 -4.82 -0.47 -5.36
C THR A 13 -4.23 0.28 -4.18
N VAL A 14 -5.08 0.92 -3.39
CA VAL A 14 -4.66 1.68 -2.19
C VAL A 14 -4.13 0.76 -1.09
N GLY A 15 -4.54 -0.52 -1.04
CA GLY A 15 -4.13 -1.46 0.01
C GLY A 15 -4.89 -1.24 1.32
N ARG A 16 -6.01 -0.51 1.26
CA ARG A 16 -6.87 -0.24 2.42
C ARG A 16 -8.30 -0.64 2.05
N PRO A 17 -8.62 -1.94 2.09
CA PRO A 17 -9.95 -2.42 1.73
C PRO A 17 -11.01 -1.73 2.58
N VAL A 18 -12.19 -1.49 2.02
CA VAL A 18 -13.34 -0.90 2.72
C VAL A 18 -14.53 -1.84 2.63
N VAL A 19 -15.31 -1.91 3.71
CA VAL A 19 -16.57 -2.67 3.73
C VAL A 19 -17.62 -1.92 2.93
N THR A 20 -18.09 -2.53 1.84
CA THR A 20 -19.06 -1.94 0.91
C THR A 20 -20.47 -2.42 1.18
N ASN A 21 -20.66 -3.73 1.37
CA ASN A 21 -21.97 -4.32 1.65
C ASN A 21 -21.94 -5.19 2.90
N VAL A 22 -23.05 -5.19 3.63
CA VAL A 22 -23.32 -6.14 4.71
C VAL A 22 -24.73 -6.68 4.55
N VAL A 23 -24.87 -8.00 4.49
CA VAL A 23 -26.13 -8.68 4.20
C VAL A 23 -26.40 -9.72 5.27
N ALA A 24 -27.56 -9.64 5.90
CA ALA A 24 -28.10 -10.72 6.72
C ALA A 24 -29.05 -11.59 5.88
N PHE A 25 -28.85 -12.91 5.91
CA PHE A 25 -29.70 -13.88 5.21
C PHE A 25 -30.80 -14.44 6.10
N GLN A 26 -30.58 -14.49 7.41
CA GLN A 26 -31.55 -14.94 8.40
C GLN A 26 -32.36 -13.76 8.95
N LYS A 27 -33.64 -13.98 9.24
CA LYS A 27 -34.53 -12.90 9.74
C LYS A 27 -34.18 -12.44 11.16
N ASP A 28 -33.57 -13.32 11.94
CA ASP A 28 -33.23 -13.06 13.34
C ASP A 28 -31.90 -12.30 13.49
N TRP A 29 -31.31 -11.86 12.38
CA TRP A 29 -30.03 -11.19 12.34
C TRP A 29 -30.14 -9.88 11.57
N GLN A 30 -29.60 -8.82 12.15
CA GLN A 30 -29.40 -7.54 11.48
C GLN A 30 -28.01 -7.49 10.83
N PRO A 31 -27.85 -6.71 9.74
CA PRO A 31 -26.53 -6.49 9.13
C PRO A 31 -25.46 -6.02 10.14
N GLU A 32 -25.83 -5.18 11.10
CA GLU A 32 -24.92 -4.67 12.12
C GLU A 32 -24.40 -5.79 13.03
N GLU A 33 -25.22 -6.80 13.33
CA GLU A 33 -24.81 -7.97 14.11
C GLU A 33 -23.87 -8.86 13.31
N VAL A 34 -24.14 -9.05 12.01
CA VAL A 34 -23.24 -9.77 11.09
C VAL A 34 -21.86 -9.10 11.09
N LEU A 35 -21.83 -7.78 10.98
CA LEU A 35 -20.58 -7.01 10.99
C LEU A 35 -19.86 -7.11 12.34
N ALA A 36 -20.59 -7.00 13.46
CA ALA A 36 -20.04 -7.11 14.81
C ALA A 36 -19.35 -8.47 15.05
N TYR A 37 -20.02 -9.57 14.71
CA TYR A 37 -19.47 -10.91 14.90
C TYR A 37 -18.34 -11.25 13.92
N ALA A 38 -18.37 -10.68 12.72
CA ALA A 38 -17.22 -10.76 11.82
C ALA A 38 -16.01 -10.01 12.37
N ALA A 39 -16.19 -8.79 12.89
CA ALA A 39 -15.11 -8.05 13.54
C ALA A 39 -14.57 -8.77 14.77
N SER A 40 -15.43 -9.41 15.56
CA SER A 40 -15.02 -10.25 16.69
C SER A 40 -14.13 -11.41 16.25
N SER A 41 -14.46 -12.04 15.11
CA SER A 41 -13.66 -13.13 14.53
C SER A 41 -12.29 -12.68 14.00
N GLU A 42 -12.14 -11.40 13.70
CA GLU A 42 -10.96 -10.83 13.04
C GLU A 42 -10.09 -9.98 13.97
N ILE A 43 -10.51 -9.71 15.21
CA ILE A 43 -9.88 -8.73 16.12
C ILE A 43 -8.39 -9.00 16.45
N HIS A 44 -7.93 -10.24 16.28
CA HIS A 44 -6.53 -10.63 16.48
C HIS A 44 -5.76 -10.85 15.17
N SER A 45 -6.42 -10.73 14.03
CA SER A 45 -5.84 -10.86 12.71
C SER A 45 -5.21 -9.53 12.28
N ARG A 46 -4.00 -9.60 11.72
CA ARG A 46 -3.30 -8.45 11.13
C ARG A 46 -3.51 -8.37 9.61
N HIS A 47 -4.49 -9.11 9.09
CA HIS A 47 -4.77 -9.13 7.66
C HIS A 47 -5.46 -7.82 7.23
N PRO A 48 -5.15 -7.22 6.07
CA PRO A 48 -5.79 -5.98 5.63
C PRO A 48 -7.33 -6.05 5.56
N LEU A 49 -7.88 -7.23 5.21
CA LEU A 49 -9.34 -7.46 5.25
C LEU A 49 -9.89 -7.45 6.68
N ALA A 50 -9.16 -8.00 7.65
CA ALA A 50 -9.53 -8.00 9.07
C ALA A 50 -9.61 -6.56 9.60
N GLU A 51 -8.56 -5.78 9.34
CA GLU A 51 -8.49 -4.37 9.74
C GLU A 51 -9.62 -3.55 9.10
N ALA A 52 -9.99 -3.85 7.86
CA ALA A 52 -11.10 -3.19 7.18
C ALA A 52 -12.46 -3.47 7.86
N VAL A 53 -12.71 -4.73 8.26
CA VAL A 53 -13.91 -5.12 9.01
C VAL A 53 -13.94 -4.42 10.37
N ILE A 54 -12.84 -4.46 11.13
CA ILE A 54 -12.73 -3.83 12.46
C ILE A 54 -12.92 -2.32 12.36
N ARG A 55 -12.24 -1.67 11.40
CA ARG A 55 -12.36 -0.22 11.15
C ARG A 55 -13.79 0.16 10.82
N SER A 56 -14.44 -0.53 9.88
CA SER A 56 -15.82 -0.22 9.52
C SER A 56 -16.78 -0.41 10.69
N THR A 57 -16.55 -1.42 11.53
CA THR A 57 -17.36 -1.67 12.74
C THR A 57 -17.20 -0.55 13.76
N THR A 58 -15.96 -0.11 13.98
CA THR A 58 -15.63 0.97 14.92
C THR A 58 -16.15 2.33 14.45
N GLU A 59 -16.00 2.66 13.16
CA GLU A 59 -16.51 3.90 12.55
C GLU A 59 -18.04 3.99 12.59
N ARG A 60 -18.73 2.84 12.53
CA ARG A 60 -20.19 2.75 12.68
C ARG A 60 -20.65 2.72 14.15
N HIS A 61 -19.72 2.81 15.11
CA HIS A 61 -19.99 2.73 16.54
C HIS A 61 -20.72 1.45 16.98
N ILE A 62 -20.41 0.32 16.32
CA ILE A 62 -20.96 -0.99 16.65
C ILE A 62 -20.05 -1.65 17.68
N THR A 63 -20.63 -2.16 18.78
CA THR A 63 -19.89 -2.88 19.81
C THR A 63 -19.44 -4.24 19.27
N ILE A 64 -18.14 -4.52 19.35
CA ILE A 64 -17.57 -5.83 18.99
C ILE A 64 -17.74 -6.77 20.19
N PRO A 65 -18.48 -7.89 20.06
CA PRO A 65 -18.63 -8.86 21.14
C PRO A 65 -17.29 -9.55 21.44
N PRO A 66 -17.01 -9.89 22.71
CA PRO A 66 -15.84 -10.69 23.06
C PRO A 66 -15.97 -12.11 22.49
N HIS A 67 -14.86 -12.79 22.31
CA HIS A 67 -14.81 -14.20 21.95
C HIS A 67 -13.84 -14.94 22.88
N GLU A 68 -14.01 -16.25 23.02
CA GLU A 68 -13.17 -17.07 23.90
C GLU A 68 -11.88 -17.53 23.20
N GLN A 69 -11.99 -17.97 21.94
CA GLN A 69 -10.87 -18.48 21.15
C GLN A 69 -11.08 -18.17 19.67
N CYS A 70 -9.98 -17.96 18.93
CA CYS A 70 -9.97 -17.91 17.48
C CYS A 70 -8.84 -18.77 16.89
N GLU A 71 -9.08 -19.30 15.69
CA GLU A 71 -8.18 -20.14 14.92
C GLU A 71 -8.13 -19.63 13.47
N VAL A 72 -6.93 -19.40 12.96
CA VAL A 72 -6.71 -19.01 11.56
C VAL A 72 -6.69 -20.26 10.69
N LEU A 73 -7.59 -20.32 9.71
CA LEU A 73 -7.65 -21.36 8.68
C LEU A 73 -6.99 -20.81 7.41
N VAL A 74 -5.69 -21.09 7.24
CA VAL A 74 -4.84 -20.53 6.18
C VAL A 74 -5.48 -20.71 4.80
N GLY A 75 -5.60 -19.60 4.05
CA GLY A 75 -6.20 -19.58 2.71
C GLY A 75 -7.74 -19.71 2.67
N LEU A 76 -8.40 -19.87 3.81
CA LEU A 76 -9.84 -20.10 3.90
C LEU A 76 -10.58 -19.05 4.71
N GLY A 77 -10.07 -18.67 5.89
CA GLY A 77 -10.69 -17.69 6.78
C GLY A 77 -10.37 -17.94 8.27
N MET A 78 -11.35 -17.71 9.13
CA MET A 78 -11.26 -17.78 10.59
C MET A 78 -12.35 -18.69 11.17
N ARG A 79 -12.00 -19.43 12.22
CA ARG A 79 -12.95 -20.11 13.11
C ARG A 79 -12.88 -19.47 14.49
N THR A 80 -14.02 -19.10 15.04
CA THR A 80 -14.09 -18.37 16.32
C THR A 80 -15.12 -19.02 17.23
N TRP A 81 -14.80 -19.10 18.52
CA TRP A 81 -15.73 -19.50 19.57
C TRP A 81 -16.12 -18.26 20.35
N ALA A 82 -17.41 -17.92 20.34
CA ALA A 82 -17.95 -16.78 21.07
C ALA A 82 -19.36 -17.10 21.59
N ASP A 83 -19.64 -16.79 22.85
CA ASP A 83 -20.93 -16.99 23.50
C ASP A 83 -21.41 -18.46 23.44
N GLY A 84 -20.45 -19.41 23.49
CA GLY A 84 -20.73 -20.85 23.34
C GLY A 84 -21.17 -21.29 21.94
N ARG A 85 -21.04 -20.41 20.93
CA ARG A 85 -21.31 -20.71 19.51
C ARG A 85 -20.03 -20.84 18.72
N VAL A 86 -20.11 -21.57 17.61
CA VAL A 86 -18.99 -21.67 16.65
C VAL A 86 -19.29 -20.79 15.44
N LEU A 87 -18.41 -19.83 15.19
CA LEU A 87 -18.44 -18.91 14.08
C LEU A 87 -17.40 -19.31 13.05
N LEU A 88 -17.78 -19.22 11.77
CA LEU A 88 -16.89 -19.36 10.63
C LEU A 88 -17.01 -18.09 9.79
N LEU A 89 -15.90 -17.40 9.59
CA LEU A 89 -15.84 -16.21 8.75
C LEU A 89 -14.81 -16.45 7.65
N GLY A 90 -15.21 -16.40 6.38
CA GLY A 90 -14.22 -16.57 5.31
C GLY A 90 -14.79 -16.78 3.92
N SER A 91 -13.98 -17.38 3.07
CA SER A 91 -14.30 -17.63 1.66
C SER A 91 -15.44 -18.64 1.49
N PRO A 92 -16.09 -18.68 0.31
CA PRO A 92 -17.02 -19.75 -0.04
C PRO A 92 -16.42 -21.16 0.07
N SER A 93 -15.10 -21.30 -0.12
CA SER A 93 -14.40 -22.57 0.03
C SER A 93 -14.35 -23.05 1.48
N LEU A 94 -14.19 -22.14 2.46
CA LEU A 94 -14.27 -22.47 3.89
C LEU A 94 -15.62 -23.11 4.23
N LEU A 95 -16.71 -22.45 3.82
CA LEU A 95 -18.06 -22.92 4.15
C LEU A 95 -18.37 -24.28 3.51
N ARG A 96 -17.85 -24.54 2.30
CA ARG A 96 -17.96 -25.86 1.67
C ARG A 96 -17.19 -26.94 2.43
N ALA A 97 -15.97 -26.64 2.88
CA ALA A 97 -15.15 -27.57 3.66
C ALA A 97 -15.84 -27.94 4.99
N GLU A 98 -16.46 -26.95 5.64
CA GLU A 98 -17.21 -27.11 6.89
C GLU A 98 -18.67 -27.58 6.69
N LYS A 99 -19.03 -27.96 5.46
CA LYS A 99 -20.37 -28.48 5.09
C LYS A 99 -21.53 -27.53 5.44
N VAL A 100 -21.27 -26.22 5.48
CA VAL A 100 -22.29 -25.18 5.65
C VAL A 100 -23.07 -25.03 4.35
N ARG A 101 -24.40 -25.14 4.43
CA ARG A 101 -25.26 -25.00 3.25
C ARG A 101 -25.33 -23.53 2.82
N VAL A 102 -24.77 -23.20 1.66
CA VAL A 102 -24.91 -21.90 1.01
C VAL A 102 -26.19 -21.89 0.17
N SER A 103 -27.10 -20.93 0.43
CA SER A 103 -28.36 -20.81 -0.31
C SER A 103 -28.16 -20.23 -1.71
N LYS A 104 -29.08 -20.49 -2.64
CA LYS A 104 -29.04 -19.93 -4.01
C LYS A 104 -28.92 -18.40 -3.99
N LYS A 105 -29.69 -17.73 -3.12
CA LYS A 105 -29.64 -16.27 -2.93
C LYS A 105 -28.25 -15.80 -2.49
N ALA A 106 -27.58 -16.54 -1.60
CA ALA A 106 -26.23 -16.19 -1.16
C ALA A 106 -25.20 -16.39 -2.27
N THR A 107 -25.32 -17.46 -3.07
CA THR A 107 -24.49 -17.68 -4.25
C THR A 107 -24.65 -16.55 -5.27
N GLU A 108 -25.88 -16.11 -5.56
CA GLU A 108 -26.14 -14.97 -6.45
C GLU A 108 -25.49 -13.67 -5.96
N TRP A 109 -25.50 -13.43 -4.64
CA TRP A 109 -24.79 -12.29 -4.05
C TRP A 109 -23.28 -12.41 -4.22
N VAL A 110 -22.69 -13.57 -3.90
CA VAL A 110 -21.24 -13.81 -4.05
C VAL A 110 -20.79 -13.54 -5.49
N GLU A 111 -21.50 -14.10 -6.47
CA GLU A 111 -21.17 -13.88 -7.89
C GLU A 111 -21.33 -12.43 -8.32
N LYS A 112 -22.41 -11.77 -7.87
CA LYS A 112 -22.63 -10.34 -8.16
C LYS A 112 -21.48 -9.49 -7.64
N LEU A 113 -21.08 -9.72 -6.40
CA LEU A 113 -20.05 -8.93 -5.71
C LEU A 113 -18.67 -9.14 -6.35
N ARG A 114 -18.33 -10.39 -6.71
CA ARG A 114 -17.09 -10.71 -7.43
C ARG A 114 -16.98 -9.97 -8.77
N ARG A 115 -18.08 -9.94 -9.55
CA ARG A 115 -18.17 -9.15 -10.80
C ARG A 115 -18.04 -7.64 -10.59
N GLN A 116 -18.14 -7.16 -9.34
CA GLN A 116 -17.94 -5.76 -8.96
C GLN A 116 -16.53 -5.53 -8.35
N ALA A 117 -15.62 -6.48 -8.54
CA ALA A 117 -14.29 -6.51 -7.92
C ALA A 117 -14.32 -6.45 -6.38
N GLU A 118 -15.38 -7.00 -5.76
CA GLU A 118 -15.49 -7.10 -4.31
C GLU A 118 -15.17 -8.52 -3.83
N THR A 119 -14.54 -8.61 -2.67
CA THR A 119 -14.19 -9.85 -1.98
C THR A 119 -15.27 -10.17 -0.94
N PRO A 120 -16.09 -11.22 -1.14
CA PRO A 120 -17.11 -11.61 -0.18
C PRO A 120 -16.54 -12.50 0.94
N LEU A 121 -16.80 -12.12 2.18
CA LEU A 121 -16.62 -12.93 3.39
C LEU A 121 -17.99 -13.40 3.87
N LEU A 122 -18.15 -14.71 4.00
CA LEU A 122 -19.38 -15.34 4.48
C LEU A 122 -19.24 -15.63 5.97
N LEU A 123 -20.27 -15.27 6.73
CA LEU A 123 -20.38 -15.57 8.15
C LEU A 123 -21.38 -16.71 8.36
N ALA A 124 -20.92 -17.81 8.96
CA ALA A 124 -21.76 -18.88 9.44
C ALA A 124 -21.65 -19.02 10.96
N VAL A 125 -22.77 -19.35 11.61
CA VAL A 125 -22.87 -19.57 13.06
C VAL A 125 -23.56 -20.91 13.27
N ASP A 126 -22.94 -21.79 14.06
CA ASP A 126 -23.42 -23.14 14.37
C ASP A 126 -23.85 -23.94 13.12
N GLY A 127 -23.02 -23.87 12.08
CA GLY A 127 -23.24 -24.58 10.81
C GLY A 127 -24.29 -23.96 9.89
N LYS A 128 -24.86 -22.79 10.23
CA LYS A 128 -25.85 -22.09 9.40
C LYS A 128 -25.25 -20.80 8.84
N LEU A 129 -25.43 -20.57 7.54
CA LEU A 129 -25.08 -19.30 6.93
C LEU A 129 -25.99 -18.19 7.50
N ILE A 130 -25.36 -17.18 8.10
CA ILE A 130 -26.03 -16.06 8.75
C ILE A 130 -25.99 -14.82 7.86
N GLY A 131 -24.82 -14.51 7.30
CA GLY A 131 -24.64 -13.28 6.56
C GLY A 131 -23.42 -13.28 5.65
N LEU A 132 -23.23 -12.14 5.00
CA LEU A 132 -22.10 -11.85 4.13
C LEU A 132 -21.67 -10.40 4.36
N ILE A 133 -20.36 -10.18 4.30
CA ILE A 133 -19.73 -8.87 4.23
C ILE A 133 -18.93 -8.85 2.94
N SER A 134 -18.95 -7.75 2.20
CA SER A 134 -18.06 -7.57 1.06
C SER A 134 -17.10 -6.43 1.29
N LEU A 135 -15.88 -6.64 0.80
CA LEU A 135 -14.80 -5.68 0.89
C LEU A 135 -14.33 -5.33 -0.51
N ARG A 136 -14.00 -4.06 -0.73
CA ARG A 136 -13.38 -3.60 -1.97
C ARG A 136 -12.09 -2.88 -1.64
N ASP A 137 -11.03 -3.20 -2.37
CA ASP A 137 -9.82 -2.39 -2.39
C ASP A 137 -9.87 -1.49 -3.62
N GLU A 138 -9.77 -0.18 -3.42
CA GLU A 138 -9.94 0.80 -4.48
C GLU A 138 -8.70 0.88 -5.36
N ILE A 139 -8.89 0.87 -6.67
CA ILE A 139 -7.82 1.12 -7.64
C ILE A 139 -7.31 2.55 -7.46
N ARG A 140 -6.00 2.74 -7.49
CA ARG A 140 -5.41 4.09 -7.42
C ARG A 140 -5.87 4.92 -8.62
N PRO A 141 -6.37 6.15 -8.43
CA PRO A 141 -6.87 6.98 -9.53
C PRO A 141 -5.86 7.18 -10.67
N GLU A 142 -4.57 7.22 -10.34
CA GLU A 142 -3.49 7.38 -11.29
C GLU A 142 -3.04 6.09 -12.00
N ALA A 143 -3.49 4.91 -11.56
CA ALA A 143 -2.90 3.63 -11.99
C ALA A 143 -3.01 3.42 -13.50
N ALA A 144 -4.19 3.57 -14.09
CA ALA A 144 -4.40 3.40 -15.53
C ALA A 144 -3.50 4.35 -16.35
N ASP A 145 -3.39 5.61 -15.93
CA ASP A 145 -2.54 6.61 -16.60
C ASP A 145 -1.06 6.26 -16.50
N VAL A 146 -0.61 5.76 -15.35
CA VAL A 146 0.78 5.31 -15.16
C VAL A 146 1.08 4.12 -16.07
N LEU A 147 0.21 3.11 -16.11
CA LEU A 147 0.38 1.94 -16.96
C LEU A 147 0.46 2.34 -18.45
N ASN A 148 -0.41 3.24 -18.90
CA ASN A 148 -0.39 3.75 -20.27
C ASN A 148 0.91 4.52 -20.60
N LYS A 149 1.42 5.31 -19.66
CA LYS A 149 2.71 6.01 -19.81
C LYS A 149 3.91 5.05 -19.78
N LEU A 150 3.84 3.96 -19.02
CA LEU A 150 4.86 2.92 -19.04
C LEU A 150 4.90 2.21 -20.40
N ARG A 151 3.73 1.87 -20.96
CA ARG A 151 3.63 1.31 -22.32
C ARG A 151 4.21 2.25 -23.37
N SER A 152 3.88 3.54 -23.32
CA SER A 152 4.41 4.52 -24.29
C SER A 152 5.92 4.74 -24.17
N LYS A 153 6.52 4.42 -23.01
CA LYS A 153 7.97 4.39 -22.79
C LYS A 153 8.64 3.07 -23.24
N GLY A 154 7.90 2.16 -23.88
CA GLY A 154 8.44 0.93 -24.47
C GLY A 154 8.43 -0.30 -23.55
N ILE A 155 7.71 -0.25 -22.43
CA ILE A 155 7.48 -1.44 -21.61
C ILE A 155 6.38 -2.26 -22.28
N GLY A 156 6.80 -3.33 -22.95
CA GLY A 156 5.93 -4.13 -23.81
C GLY A 156 5.08 -5.16 -23.07
N ARG A 157 5.48 -5.54 -21.84
CA ARG A 157 4.79 -6.57 -21.06
C ARG A 157 4.51 -6.08 -19.65
N ILE A 158 3.24 -6.09 -19.26
CA ILE A 158 2.76 -5.68 -17.94
C ILE A 158 1.92 -6.82 -17.42
N VAL A 159 2.30 -7.37 -16.27
CA VAL A 159 1.64 -8.51 -15.64
C VAL A 159 1.12 -8.10 -14.27
N MET A 160 -0.12 -8.47 -13.94
CA MET A 160 -0.67 -8.30 -12.59
C MET A 160 -0.74 -9.65 -11.87
N LEU A 161 -0.21 -9.73 -10.65
CA LEU A 161 -0.32 -10.89 -9.78
C LEU A 161 -1.21 -10.55 -8.58
N THR A 162 -2.07 -11.47 -8.19
CA THR A 162 -2.92 -11.29 -7.02
C THR A 162 -3.30 -12.60 -6.36
N GLY A 163 -3.49 -12.58 -5.05
CA GLY A 163 -4.10 -13.68 -4.28
C GLY A 163 -5.63 -13.70 -4.37
N ASP A 164 -6.26 -12.71 -5.00
CA ASP A 164 -7.71 -12.64 -5.14
C ASP A 164 -8.25 -13.71 -6.10
N HIS A 165 -9.56 -13.91 -6.08
CA HIS A 165 -10.27 -14.81 -7.01
C HIS A 165 -10.16 -14.33 -8.47
N PRO A 166 -10.14 -15.23 -9.48
CA PRO A 166 -10.04 -14.89 -10.90
C PRO A 166 -11.05 -13.83 -11.37
N ASP A 167 -12.33 -13.95 -11.01
CA ASP A 167 -13.36 -12.96 -11.36
C ASP A 167 -12.99 -11.52 -10.92
N THR A 168 -12.40 -11.37 -9.72
CA THR A 168 -12.00 -10.06 -9.18
C THR A 168 -10.77 -9.55 -9.91
N ALA A 169 -9.79 -10.43 -10.16
CA ALA A 169 -8.58 -10.10 -10.90
C ALA A 169 -8.90 -9.66 -12.34
N GLU A 170 -9.82 -10.34 -13.02
CA GLU A 170 -10.27 -10.02 -14.37
C GLU A 170 -10.89 -8.61 -14.45
N VAL A 171 -11.76 -8.27 -13.50
CA VAL A 171 -12.39 -6.94 -13.45
C VAL A 171 -11.34 -5.84 -13.24
N VAL A 172 -10.45 -6.01 -12.27
CA VAL A 172 -9.38 -5.03 -11.98
C VAL A 172 -8.41 -4.91 -13.17
N ALA A 173 -8.01 -6.02 -13.76
CA ALA A 173 -7.16 -6.05 -14.95
C ALA A 173 -7.84 -5.33 -16.12
N GLY A 174 -9.13 -5.59 -16.35
CA GLY A 174 -9.93 -4.93 -17.38
C GLY A 174 -10.04 -3.42 -17.19
N GLU A 175 -10.30 -2.95 -15.96
CA GLU A 175 -10.32 -1.51 -15.63
C GLU A 175 -8.98 -0.82 -15.86
N LEU A 176 -7.87 -1.53 -15.65
CA LEU A 176 -6.50 -1.05 -15.87
C LEU A 176 -5.95 -1.31 -17.27
N GLY A 177 -6.70 -2.03 -18.11
CA GLY A 177 -6.28 -2.49 -19.43
C GLY A 177 -5.04 -3.39 -19.38
N ILE A 178 -4.91 -4.27 -18.38
CA ILE A 178 -3.82 -5.25 -18.24
C ILE A 178 -4.25 -6.57 -18.87
N ASP A 179 -3.56 -6.99 -19.92
CA ASP A 179 -3.92 -8.20 -20.68
C ASP A 179 -3.42 -9.51 -20.03
N GLU A 180 -2.37 -9.43 -19.20
CA GLU A 180 -1.76 -10.60 -18.56
C GLU A 180 -1.89 -10.50 -17.04
N TRP A 181 -2.60 -11.45 -16.44
CA TRP A 181 -2.78 -11.51 -15.00
C TRP A 181 -2.83 -12.95 -14.49
N ARG A 182 -2.49 -13.14 -13.22
CA ARG A 182 -2.65 -14.40 -12.49
C ARG A 182 -3.33 -14.12 -11.15
N ALA A 183 -4.29 -14.97 -10.82
CA ALA A 183 -5.11 -14.89 -9.62
C ALA A 183 -4.83 -16.09 -8.70
N GLU A 184 -5.26 -16.01 -7.44
CA GLU A 184 -5.02 -17.02 -6.41
C GLU A 184 -3.54 -17.41 -6.26
N VAL A 185 -2.65 -16.45 -6.50
CA VAL A 185 -1.19 -16.62 -6.52
C VAL A 185 -0.63 -16.65 -5.10
N LEU A 186 0.12 -17.68 -4.74
CA LEU A 186 0.88 -17.75 -3.49
C LEU A 186 2.22 -16.99 -3.58
N PRO A 187 2.87 -16.64 -2.47
CA PRO A 187 4.16 -15.95 -2.50
C PRO A 187 5.22 -16.66 -3.38
N GLU A 188 5.28 -17.99 -3.34
CA GLU A 188 6.19 -18.81 -4.14
C GLU A 188 5.87 -18.71 -5.64
N ASP A 189 4.58 -18.63 -5.98
CA ASP A 189 4.12 -18.50 -7.36
C ASP A 189 4.48 -17.13 -7.95
N LYS A 190 4.52 -16.07 -7.12
CA LYS A 190 4.99 -14.74 -7.56
C LYS A 190 6.45 -14.79 -8.00
N LEU A 191 7.29 -15.44 -7.20
CA LEU A 191 8.70 -15.65 -7.53
C LEU A 191 8.87 -16.48 -8.80
N GLN A 192 8.08 -17.54 -8.97
CA GLN A 192 8.11 -18.33 -10.21
C GLN A 192 7.68 -17.53 -11.44
N ALA A 193 6.67 -16.68 -11.33
CA ALA A 193 6.24 -15.80 -12.43
C ALA A 193 7.34 -14.83 -12.86
N VAL A 194 8.09 -14.26 -11.91
CA VAL A 194 9.26 -13.42 -12.20
C VAL A 194 10.35 -14.22 -12.92
N ARG A 195 10.73 -15.39 -12.40
CA ARG A 195 11.74 -16.25 -13.04
C ARG A 195 11.35 -16.68 -14.44
N GLN A 196 10.10 -17.05 -14.65
CA GLN A 196 9.61 -17.43 -15.97
C GLN A 196 9.81 -16.29 -16.99
N LEU A 197 9.48 -15.06 -16.62
CA LEU A 197 9.70 -13.91 -17.50
C LEU A 197 11.20 -13.64 -17.74
N GLN A 198 12.05 -13.85 -16.75
CA GLN A 198 13.51 -13.76 -16.92
C GLN A 198 14.03 -14.84 -17.87
N ASP A 199 13.56 -16.08 -17.75
CA ASP A 199 13.91 -17.21 -18.62
C ASP A 199 13.43 -16.98 -20.08
N GLU A 200 12.33 -16.24 -20.25
CA GLU A 200 11.85 -15.76 -21.56
C GLU A 200 12.70 -14.60 -22.13
N GLY A 201 13.71 -14.13 -21.40
CA GLY A 201 14.67 -13.11 -21.83
C GLY A 201 14.26 -11.68 -21.52
N PHE A 202 13.23 -11.46 -20.70
CA PHE A 202 12.85 -10.13 -20.25
C PHE A 202 13.75 -9.65 -19.11
N VAL A 203 14.00 -8.33 -19.06
CA VAL A 203 14.53 -7.66 -17.88
C VAL A 203 13.34 -7.19 -17.06
N VAL A 204 13.11 -7.86 -15.94
CA VAL A 204 11.87 -7.81 -15.17
C VAL A 204 12.02 -6.85 -13.99
N ALA A 205 11.09 -5.90 -13.88
CA ALA A 205 10.89 -5.18 -12.62
C ALA A 205 9.68 -5.76 -11.88
N MET A 206 9.81 -5.99 -10.57
CA MET A 206 8.70 -6.38 -9.69
C MET A 206 8.34 -5.19 -8.82
N ILE A 207 7.06 -4.83 -8.74
CA ILE A 207 6.56 -3.78 -7.85
C ILE A 207 5.63 -4.44 -6.83
N GLY A 208 5.86 -4.18 -5.54
CA GLY A 208 5.02 -4.69 -4.45
C GLY A 208 5.11 -3.80 -3.21
N ASP A 209 4.32 -4.11 -2.19
CA ASP A 209 4.29 -3.39 -0.91
C ASP A 209 4.51 -4.33 0.29
N GLY A 210 4.42 -5.65 0.12
CA GLY A 210 4.27 -6.59 1.23
C GLY A 210 5.44 -7.53 1.50
N VAL A 211 5.42 -8.14 2.69
CA VAL A 211 6.26 -9.29 3.07
C VAL A 211 6.08 -10.45 2.08
N ASN A 212 4.86 -10.62 1.57
CA ASN A 212 4.52 -11.65 0.59
C ASN A 212 5.24 -11.45 -0.75
N ASP A 213 5.67 -10.22 -1.05
CA ASP A 213 6.33 -9.88 -2.31
C ASP A 213 7.85 -9.86 -2.19
N ALA A 214 8.39 -9.81 -0.97
CA ALA A 214 9.83 -9.70 -0.73
C ALA A 214 10.66 -10.77 -1.50
N PRO A 215 10.28 -12.07 -1.54
CA PRO A 215 11.02 -13.04 -2.34
C PRO A 215 11.01 -12.75 -3.84
N ALA A 216 9.88 -12.26 -4.37
CA ALA A 216 9.75 -11.89 -5.78
C ALA A 216 10.49 -10.58 -6.11
N LEU A 217 10.46 -9.60 -5.20
CA LEU A 217 11.23 -8.35 -5.28
C LEU A 217 12.73 -8.64 -5.34
N ALA A 218 13.23 -9.53 -4.47
CA ALA A 218 14.65 -9.93 -4.44
C ALA A 218 15.10 -10.69 -5.70
N THR A 219 14.17 -11.39 -6.36
CA THR A 219 14.48 -12.23 -7.54
C THR A 219 14.46 -11.43 -8.84
N ALA A 220 13.67 -10.35 -8.90
CA ALA A 220 13.57 -9.50 -10.08
C ALA A 220 14.91 -8.82 -10.41
N ASP A 221 15.10 -8.41 -11.67
CA ASP A 221 16.28 -7.61 -12.05
C ASP A 221 16.25 -6.22 -11.40
N ILE A 222 15.05 -5.73 -11.09
CA ILE A 222 14.80 -4.50 -10.34
C ILE A 222 13.59 -4.73 -9.41
N GLY A 223 13.83 -4.86 -8.12
CA GLY A 223 12.78 -4.83 -7.10
C GLY A 223 12.41 -3.40 -6.73
N ILE A 224 11.12 -3.07 -6.77
CA ILE A 224 10.60 -1.74 -6.42
C ILE A 224 9.53 -1.88 -5.33
N ALA A 225 9.81 -1.35 -4.15
CA ALA A 225 8.83 -1.27 -3.08
C ALA A 225 8.01 0.03 -3.19
N MET A 226 6.70 -0.08 -2.99
CA MET A 226 5.83 1.06 -2.67
C MET A 226 6.25 1.71 -1.33
N GLY A 227 5.68 2.87 -0.98
CA GLY A 227 6.21 3.82 0.02
C GLY A 227 6.43 3.33 1.45
N LEU A 228 6.52 4.25 2.42
CA LEU A 228 6.56 3.90 3.86
C LEU A 228 5.33 3.10 4.35
N ALA A 229 4.29 2.94 3.51
CA ALA A 229 3.19 2.01 3.76
C ALA A 229 3.51 0.56 3.38
N GLY A 230 4.55 0.35 2.57
CA GLY A 230 5.14 -0.96 2.35
C GLY A 230 5.78 -1.47 3.62
N THR A 231 5.71 -2.79 3.82
CA THR A 231 6.27 -3.42 5.02
C THR A 231 7.78 -3.22 5.09
N ASP A 232 8.35 -3.09 6.29
CA ASP A 232 9.79 -2.89 6.50
C ASP A 232 10.64 -3.91 5.71
N VAL A 233 10.16 -5.16 5.64
CA VAL A 233 10.79 -6.25 4.89
C VAL A 233 10.84 -5.96 3.38
N ALA A 234 9.76 -5.44 2.79
CA ALA A 234 9.71 -5.12 1.36
C ALA A 234 10.68 -3.98 1.02
N VAL A 235 10.74 -2.95 1.87
CA VAL A 235 11.64 -1.79 1.70
C VAL A 235 13.11 -2.21 1.83
N GLU A 236 13.44 -3.08 2.78
CA GLU A 236 14.81 -3.60 2.94
C GLU A 236 15.24 -4.53 1.81
N THR A 237 14.28 -5.21 1.18
CA THR A 237 14.55 -6.19 0.13
C THR A 237 14.65 -5.57 -1.28
N ALA A 238 13.94 -4.48 -1.53
CA ALA A 238 13.88 -3.85 -2.84
C ALA A 238 15.13 -3.03 -3.17
N ASP A 239 15.50 -2.97 -4.46
CA ASP A 239 16.56 -2.09 -4.95
C ASP A 239 16.16 -0.61 -4.90
N ILE A 240 14.86 -0.35 -5.04
CA ILE A 240 14.28 0.99 -5.05
C ILE A 240 13.07 1.00 -4.12
N ALA A 241 13.07 1.91 -3.13
CA ALA A 241 11.88 2.22 -2.36
C ALA A 241 11.34 3.58 -2.77
N LEU A 242 10.05 3.65 -3.10
CA LEU A 242 9.39 4.94 -3.37
C LEU A 242 9.27 5.71 -2.04
N ALA A 243 9.50 7.02 -2.05
CA ALA A 243 9.44 7.80 -0.79
C ALA A 243 8.00 7.98 -0.27
N ASN A 244 7.01 7.82 -1.14
CA ASN A 244 5.58 7.91 -0.83
C ASN A 244 4.80 6.94 -1.72
N ASP A 245 3.53 6.70 -1.38
CA ASP A 245 2.65 5.77 -2.11
C ASP A 245 2.13 6.34 -3.44
N ASN A 246 2.89 7.22 -4.09
CA ASN A 246 2.52 7.81 -5.36
C ASN A 246 3.07 6.95 -6.50
N LEU A 247 2.19 6.17 -7.14
CA LEU A 247 2.54 5.26 -8.22
C LEU A 247 3.13 6.00 -9.45
N GLN A 248 2.88 7.30 -9.60
CA GLN A 248 3.47 8.11 -10.68
C GLN A 248 5.00 8.17 -10.62
N ARG A 249 5.60 7.98 -9.44
CA ARG A 249 7.06 7.94 -9.27
C ARG A 249 7.72 6.79 -10.01
N LEU A 250 6.96 5.74 -10.32
CA LEU A 250 7.44 4.64 -11.16
C LEU A 250 7.87 5.11 -12.55
N LEU A 251 7.28 6.20 -13.06
CA LEU A 251 7.65 6.79 -14.35
C LEU A 251 9.01 7.48 -14.34
N ASP A 252 9.46 7.92 -13.16
CA ASP A 252 10.74 8.61 -12.98
C ASP A 252 11.90 7.60 -13.01
N VAL A 253 11.68 6.35 -12.54
CA VAL A 253 12.71 5.30 -12.47
C VAL A 253 13.40 5.02 -13.82
N PRO A 254 12.69 4.68 -14.92
CA PRO A 254 13.34 4.43 -16.20
C PRO A 254 13.97 5.69 -16.82
N ASP A 255 13.37 6.88 -16.62
CA ASP A 255 13.90 8.13 -17.17
C ASP A 255 15.20 8.55 -16.46
N LEU A 256 15.20 8.52 -15.13
CA LEU A 256 16.39 8.83 -14.32
C LEU A 256 17.51 7.83 -14.58
N GLY A 257 17.19 6.52 -14.66
CA GLY A 257 18.15 5.49 -15.01
C GLY A 257 18.80 5.72 -16.38
N ALA A 258 17.99 5.99 -17.42
CA ALA A 258 18.51 6.27 -18.75
C ALA A 258 19.43 7.51 -18.79
N ARG A 259 19.06 8.58 -18.08
CA ARG A 259 19.89 9.80 -17.98
C ARG A 259 21.18 9.58 -17.21
N ALA A 260 21.15 8.81 -16.12
CA ALA A 260 22.34 8.45 -15.36
C ALA A 260 23.33 7.69 -16.25
N VAL A 261 22.86 6.68 -16.99
CA VAL A 261 23.71 5.94 -17.94
C VAL A 261 24.26 6.85 -19.04
N ALA A 262 23.48 7.80 -19.55
CA ALA A 262 23.95 8.76 -20.55
C ALA A 262 25.10 9.63 -20.01
N VAL A 263 24.98 10.13 -18.78
CA VAL A 263 26.05 10.92 -18.12
C VAL A 263 27.28 10.06 -17.85
N ILE A 264 27.11 8.81 -17.41
CA ILE A 264 28.22 7.86 -17.23
C ILE A 264 28.98 7.64 -18.55
N ARG A 265 28.27 7.41 -19.66
CA ARG A 265 28.89 7.23 -20.98
C ARG A 265 29.66 8.48 -21.43
N GLN A 266 29.13 9.68 -21.18
CA GLN A 266 29.83 10.94 -21.45
C GLN A 266 31.12 11.07 -20.64
N ASN A 267 31.05 10.80 -19.34
CA ASN A 267 32.21 10.87 -18.44
C ASN A 267 33.28 9.86 -18.84
N TYR A 268 32.88 8.65 -19.21
CA TYR A 268 33.78 7.61 -19.67
C TYR A 268 34.46 8.01 -20.99
N GLY A 269 33.69 8.53 -21.95
CA GLY A 269 34.23 9.06 -23.21
C GLY A 269 35.22 10.20 -23.00
N MET A 270 34.91 11.15 -22.12
CA MET A 270 35.82 12.25 -21.77
C MET A 270 37.11 11.73 -21.11
N SER A 271 37.00 10.75 -20.21
CA SER A 271 38.15 10.16 -19.53
C SER A 271 39.06 9.40 -20.49
N ILE A 272 38.49 8.59 -21.39
CA ILE A 272 39.25 7.90 -22.45
C ILE A 272 39.96 8.91 -23.34
N ALA A 273 39.28 9.98 -23.76
CA ALA A 273 39.85 10.99 -24.64
C ALA A 273 41.05 11.70 -23.99
N VAL A 274 40.89 12.19 -22.76
CA VAL A 274 41.97 12.87 -22.03
C VAL A 274 43.15 11.93 -21.80
N ASN A 275 42.91 10.69 -21.38
CA ASN A 275 43.98 9.71 -21.13
C ASN A 275 44.71 9.34 -22.43
N SER A 276 43.98 9.17 -23.53
CA SER A 276 44.58 8.84 -24.83
C SER A 276 45.43 9.98 -25.35
N ILE A 277 44.95 11.23 -25.25
CA ILE A 277 45.72 12.43 -25.62
C ILE A 277 46.97 12.54 -24.73
N GLY A 278 46.82 12.37 -23.41
CA GLY A 278 47.93 12.40 -22.48
C GLY A 278 49.00 11.35 -22.80
N LEU A 279 48.59 10.12 -23.12
CA LEU A 279 49.51 9.05 -23.49
C LEU A 279 50.27 9.36 -24.79
N LEU A 280 49.58 9.85 -25.82
CA LEU A 280 50.20 10.24 -27.10
C LEU A 280 51.19 11.39 -26.91
N MET A 281 50.82 12.42 -26.14
CA MET A 281 51.73 13.53 -25.82
C MET A 281 52.93 13.08 -24.97
N GLY A 282 52.71 12.18 -24.02
CA GLY A 282 53.76 11.60 -23.18
C GLY A 282 54.75 10.77 -24.00
N ALA A 283 54.25 9.90 -24.89
CA ALA A 283 55.07 9.11 -25.80
C ALA A 283 55.87 10.01 -26.76
N GLY A 284 55.30 11.13 -27.20
CA GLY A 284 56.00 12.14 -28.02
C GLY A 284 56.96 13.05 -27.24
N GLY A 285 57.12 12.86 -25.93
CA GLY A 285 58.01 13.68 -25.08
C GLY A 285 57.50 15.09 -24.76
N ALA A 286 56.26 15.40 -25.12
CA ALA A 286 55.66 16.74 -25.00
C ALA A 286 54.87 16.96 -23.70
N LEU A 287 54.79 15.96 -22.82
CA LEU A 287 54.03 16.03 -21.57
C LEU A 287 54.95 16.00 -20.35
N SER A 288 55.05 17.11 -19.63
CA SER A 288 55.75 17.16 -18.34
C SER A 288 54.89 16.59 -17.21
N PRO A 289 55.49 16.08 -16.11
CA PRO A 289 54.72 15.60 -14.95
C PRO A 289 53.77 16.65 -14.37
N VAL A 290 54.18 17.92 -14.36
CA VAL A 290 53.35 19.03 -13.86
C VAL A 290 52.14 19.25 -14.76
N LEU A 291 52.34 19.28 -16.09
CA LEU A 291 51.24 19.47 -17.04
C LEU A 291 50.27 18.28 -17.01
N ALA A 292 50.78 17.06 -16.90
CA ALA A 292 49.98 15.85 -16.73
C ALA A 292 49.09 15.94 -15.48
N ALA A 293 49.65 16.38 -14.34
CA ALA A 293 48.90 16.56 -13.10
C ALA A 293 47.79 17.62 -13.22
N ILE A 294 48.08 18.74 -13.89
CA ILE A 294 47.08 19.79 -14.14
C ILE A 294 45.93 19.27 -15.02
N LEU A 295 46.24 18.61 -16.13
CA LEU A 295 45.24 18.05 -17.04
C LEU A 295 44.36 17.01 -16.34
N HIS A 296 44.97 16.13 -15.54
CA HIS A 296 44.25 15.13 -14.77
C HIS A 296 43.23 15.78 -13.83
N ASN A 297 43.67 16.76 -13.02
CA ASN A 297 42.78 17.46 -12.08
C ASN A 297 41.68 18.24 -12.80
N ALA A 298 42.00 18.94 -13.89
CA ALA A 298 41.01 19.66 -14.69
C ALA A 298 39.95 18.70 -15.26
N SER A 299 40.36 17.52 -15.74
CA SER A 299 39.45 16.50 -16.24
C SER A 299 38.52 15.96 -15.15
N SER A 300 39.03 15.72 -13.93
CA SER A 300 38.23 15.30 -12.78
C SER A 300 37.17 16.34 -12.42
N VAL A 301 37.53 17.63 -12.40
CA VAL A 301 36.56 18.72 -12.16
C VAL A 301 35.50 18.77 -13.25
N ALA A 302 35.88 18.59 -14.53
CA ALA A 302 34.92 18.53 -15.63
C ALA A 302 33.95 17.35 -15.50
N VAL A 303 34.44 16.15 -15.15
CA VAL A 303 33.60 14.95 -14.91
C VAL A 303 32.62 15.20 -13.78
N VAL A 304 33.06 15.76 -12.66
CA VAL A 304 32.20 16.07 -11.51
C VAL A 304 31.15 17.12 -11.88
N THR A 305 31.53 18.13 -12.65
CA THR A 305 30.62 19.18 -13.11
C THR A 305 29.58 18.64 -14.09
N ASN A 306 29.95 17.70 -14.95
CA ASN A 306 28.98 17.05 -15.83
C ASN A 306 28.01 16.17 -15.02
N SER A 307 28.52 15.40 -14.06
CA SER A 307 27.71 14.57 -13.16
C SER A 307 26.71 15.38 -12.33
N SER A 308 27.12 16.55 -11.84
CA SER A 308 26.25 17.41 -11.01
C SER A 308 25.00 17.92 -11.75
N ARG A 309 24.93 17.80 -13.08
CA ARG A 309 23.71 18.09 -13.85
C ARG A 309 22.54 17.20 -13.44
N LEU A 310 22.79 15.97 -12.98
CA LEU A 310 21.74 15.07 -12.46
C LEU A 310 21.11 15.57 -11.16
N ILE A 311 21.82 16.38 -10.35
CA ILE A 311 21.27 16.99 -9.12
C ILE A 311 20.09 17.92 -9.45
N ARG A 312 20.10 18.53 -10.63
CA ARG A 312 19.03 19.42 -11.10
C ARG A 312 17.87 18.66 -11.75
N TYR A 313 17.88 17.32 -11.74
CA TYR A 313 16.76 16.55 -12.26
C TYR A 313 15.50 16.89 -11.47
N ARG A 314 14.48 17.38 -12.19
CA ARG A 314 13.15 17.55 -11.62
C ARG A 314 12.39 16.27 -11.89
N LEU A 315 11.98 15.62 -10.81
CA LEU A 315 11.01 14.54 -10.90
C LEU A 315 9.79 15.05 -11.68
N MET A 316 9.17 14.19 -12.48
CA MET A 316 7.93 14.56 -13.16
C MET A 316 6.94 14.93 -12.05
N ASN A 317 6.53 16.19 -12.00
CA ASN A 317 5.46 16.59 -11.10
C ASN A 317 4.21 15.91 -11.63
N GLY A 318 3.75 14.90 -10.89
CA GLY A 318 2.42 14.40 -11.06
C GLY A 318 1.47 15.57 -10.95
N GLN A 319 0.75 15.87 -12.02
CA GLN A 319 -0.38 16.77 -11.93
C GLN A 319 -1.36 16.06 -11.00
N SER A 320 -1.34 16.44 -9.73
CA SER A 320 -2.45 16.17 -8.82
C SER A 320 -3.71 16.68 -9.50
N ALA A 321 -4.72 15.83 -9.62
CA ALA A 321 -6.07 16.18 -10.03
C ALA A 321 -6.76 17.06 -8.98
N THR A 322 -6.13 18.18 -8.61
CA THR A 322 -6.67 19.24 -7.76
C THR A 322 -6.50 20.56 -8.51
N ALA A 323 -7.01 20.59 -9.74
CA ALA A 323 -7.12 21.81 -10.53
C ALA A 323 -8.35 21.73 -11.43
N ASN A 324 -9.51 21.37 -10.87
CA ASN A 324 -10.79 21.61 -11.52
C ASN A 324 -11.97 21.68 -10.53
N GLU A 325 -11.82 22.49 -9.48
CA GLU A 325 -12.95 22.90 -8.63
C GLU A 325 -13.21 24.41 -8.67
N HIS A 326 -12.62 25.13 -9.63
CA HIS A 326 -12.86 26.55 -9.87
C HIS A 326 -13.14 26.84 -11.35
N ALA A 327 -14.06 26.06 -11.96
CA ALA A 327 -14.55 26.37 -13.30
C ALA A 327 -15.94 25.78 -13.60
N THR A 328 -16.89 25.84 -12.66
CA THR A 328 -18.32 25.82 -13.02
C THR A 328 -19.08 26.77 -12.12
N GLY A 329 -19.51 27.89 -12.70
CA GLY A 329 -20.36 28.85 -12.03
C GLY A 329 -21.68 28.21 -11.60
N ARG A 330 -21.93 28.25 -10.29
CA ARG A 330 -23.29 28.28 -9.73
C ARG A 330 -23.39 29.54 -8.88
N PRO A 331 -24.50 30.29 -8.95
CA PRO A 331 -24.68 31.47 -8.12
C PRO A 331 -24.74 31.03 -6.65
N SER A 332 -23.90 31.66 -5.83
CA SER A 332 -23.88 31.52 -4.38
C SER A 332 -25.24 31.86 -3.80
N ALA A 333 -25.85 30.90 -3.09
CA ALA A 333 -26.99 31.16 -2.22
C ALA A 333 -26.59 32.19 -1.14
N PRO A 334 -27.48 33.09 -0.71
CA PRO A 334 -27.16 34.10 0.29
C PRO A 334 -26.88 33.44 1.65
N PRO A 335 -26.00 34.04 2.48
CA PRO A 335 -25.66 33.49 3.78
C PRO A 335 -26.89 33.47 4.69
N VAL A 336 -27.22 32.29 5.22
CA VAL A 336 -28.21 32.12 6.28
C VAL A 336 -27.71 32.89 7.50
N SER A 337 -28.45 33.93 7.88
CA SER A 337 -28.20 34.74 9.06
C SER A 337 -28.39 33.88 10.31
N LYS A 338 -27.33 33.75 11.12
CA LYS A 338 -27.46 33.25 12.49
C LYS A 338 -28.42 34.18 13.27
N PRO A 339 -29.41 33.67 14.02
CA PRO A 339 -30.27 34.52 14.81
C PRO A 339 -29.44 35.21 15.91
N ARG A 340 -29.44 36.54 15.89
CA ARG A 340 -28.93 37.38 16.97
C ARG A 340 -29.80 37.17 18.21
N CYS A 341 -29.34 36.40 19.19
CA CYS A 341 -29.89 36.45 20.53
C CYS A 341 -29.56 37.82 21.16
N ARG A 342 -30.58 38.67 21.30
CA ARG A 342 -30.55 39.84 22.20
C ARG A 342 -31.05 39.39 23.57
N PRO A 343 -30.26 39.48 24.66
CA PRO A 343 -30.81 39.26 25.99
C PRO A 343 -31.67 40.47 26.38
N ARG A 344 -32.98 40.25 26.57
CA ARG A 344 -33.79 41.03 27.51
C ARG A 344 -33.70 40.29 28.83
N SER A 345 -33.20 40.97 29.86
CA SER A 345 -33.02 40.51 31.26
C SER A 345 -32.02 39.37 31.52
N PRO A 346 -31.21 39.47 32.59
CA PRO A 346 -30.37 38.39 33.06
C PRO A 346 -31.20 37.48 33.96
N ILE A 347 -31.42 36.24 33.53
CA ILE A 347 -31.79 35.02 34.28
C ILE A 347 -32.42 34.13 33.20
N ASP A 348 -31.89 32.91 33.08
CA ASP A 348 -32.29 31.84 32.13
C ASP A 348 -31.67 31.85 30.72
N CYS A 349 -30.39 31.46 30.64
CA CYS A 349 -29.80 30.86 29.45
C CYS A 349 -29.18 29.49 29.83
N PRO A 350 -29.53 28.36 29.17
CA PRO A 350 -29.09 27.02 29.60
C PRO A 350 -27.62 26.69 29.31
N CYS A 351 -26.88 27.58 28.64
CA CYS A 351 -25.50 27.31 28.19
C CYS A 351 -24.40 27.73 29.18
N CYS A 352 -24.72 28.21 30.39
CA CYS A 352 -23.74 28.74 31.37
C CYS A 352 -23.71 28.02 32.73
N ARG A 353 -24.08 26.73 32.83
CA ARG A 353 -23.83 25.93 34.05
C ARG A 353 -22.52 25.15 33.93
N VAL A 354 -21.41 25.80 34.27
CA VAL A 354 -20.21 25.13 34.80
C VAL A 354 -19.70 25.99 35.95
N SER A 355 -19.84 25.53 37.19
CA SER A 355 -19.23 26.17 38.36
C SER A 355 -17.85 25.56 38.67
N PRO A 356 -16.83 26.37 39.00
CA PRO A 356 -15.60 25.95 39.63
C PRO A 356 -15.56 26.36 41.13
N ALA A 357 -14.93 25.54 41.98
CA ALA A 357 -14.32 25.87 43.29
C ALA A 357 -13.95 24.56 44.01
N ALA A 358 -12.90 24.39 44.82
CA ALA A 358 -11.72 25.16 45.18
C ALA A 358 -10.85 24.29 46.12
N SER A 359 -9.61 24.75 46.33
CA SER A 359 -8.73 24.57 47.51
C SER A 359 -7.92 23.29 47.75
N SER A 360 -6.60 23.41 47.51
CA SER A 360 -5.53 22.78 48.29
C SER A 360 -5.47 23.31 49.74
N PRO A 361 -4.68 22.71 50.65
CA PRO A 361 -3.31 23.20 50.83
C PRO A 361 -2.23 22.16 51.18
N MET A 362 -0.99 22.56 50.85
CA MET A 362 0.32 22.34 51.51
C MET A 362 0.78 20.95 51.99
N GLY A 363 2.00 20.59 51.56
CA GLY A 363 2.87 19.61 52.23
C GLY A 363 4.15 19.32 51.47
N ALA A 364 5.12 20.24 51.54
CA ALA A 364 6.48 20.01 51.08
C ALA A 364 7.20 18.98 51.96
N LEU A 365 7.99 18.07 51.38
CA LEU A 365 9.17 17.49 52.03
C LEU A 365 10.12 16.89 50.99
N LEU A 366 11.34 17.42 51.01
CA LEU A 366 12.54 16.90 50.37
C LEU A 366 12.86 15.49 50.88
N GLY A 367 13.48 14.66 50.02
CA GLY A 367 13.96 13.35 50.44
C GLY A 367 14.71 12.60 49.35
N SER A 368 15.92 13.06 49.06
CA SER A 368 16.98 12.34 48.35
C SER A 368 17.23 10.95 48.92
N ARG A 369 17.45 9.95 48.05
CA ARG A 369 18.46 8.88 48.25
C ARG A 369 18.63 8.02 46.99
N ALA A 370 19.86 8.04 46.48
CA ALA A 370 20.45 7.06 45.59
C ALA A 370 20.95 5.84 46.39
N PHE A 371 20.92 4.65 45.79
CA PHE A 371 21.79 3.47 46.02
C PHE A 371 21.53 2.54 44.80
N HIS A 372 22.47 2.28 43.85
CA HIS A 372 23.54 1.26 43.86
C HIS A 372 23.05 -0.14 44.33
N SER A 373 23.33 -1.29 43.68
CA SER A 373 24.28 -1.67 42.63
C SER A 373 24.04 -3.15 42.19
N SER A 374 24.60 -3.54 41.02
CA SER A 374 25.25 -4.86 40.69
C SER A 374 24.50 -6.19 40.98
N GLY A 375 24.04 -7.00 40.01
CA GLY A 375 24.79 -7.92 39.12
C GLY A 375 24.73 -9.39 39.64
N PRO A 376 25.19 -10.47 38.96
CA PRO A 376 25.29 -10.77 37.51
C PRO A 376 24.90 -12.24 37.12
N LEU A 377 24.97 -12.54 35.80
CA LEU A 377 25.44 -13.76 35.07
C LEU A 377 25.05 -15.19 35.50
N ASN A 378 24.59 -15.99 34.51
CA ASN A 378 24.93 -17.39 34.13
C ASN A 378 23.81 -17.91 33.20
N ALA A 379 24.00 -18.66 32.10
CA ALA A 379 25.13 -19.34 31.47
C ALA A 379 24.87 -19.44 29.96
#